data_AF-A0AAW6VA07-F1
#
_entry.id   AF-A0AAW6VA07-F1
#
_cell.length_a   1.000
_cell.length_b   1.000
_cell.length_c   1.000
_cell.angle_alpha   90.00
_cell.angle_beta   90.00
_cell.angle_gamma   90.00
#
_symmetry.space_group_name_H-M   'P 1'
#
loop_
_entity.id
_entity.type
_entity.pdbx_description
1 polymer ?
#
loop_
_entity_poly.entity_id
_entity_poly.type
_entity_poly.pdbx_seq_one_letter_code
_entity_poly.pdbx_strand_id
1 'polypeptide(L)'
;MSNLQESPVWVGGIYQLTEETPVLGKQENVPGDGPSNIQAQQLANRTQYLKVMTESIADGKEYTFYKTESDPDGTVSGIQGTENGKVFRVAQGPGDILAFRYYLNNSGVAIEIAGLIGQGSISNSIRGKLRLSGPQLPI
;
A
#
# COMPACT_ATOMS: atom_id res chain seq x y z
N MET A 1 5.12 -19.24 28.19
CA MET A 1 6.13 -18.16 28.26
C MET A 1 5.40 -16.84 28.07
N SER A 2 5.81 -15.77 28.78
CA SER A 2 5.24 -14.43 28.61
C SER A 2 5.88 -13.75 27.39
N ASN A 3 5.09 -13.03 26.58
CA ASN A 3 5.54 -12.38 25.36
C ASN A 3 5.19 -10.88 25.39
N LEU A 4 6.08 -10.04 24.87
CA LEU A 4 5.76 -8.65 24.57
C LEU A 4 4.83 -8.62 23.35
N GLN A 5 3.80 -7.79 23.43
CA GLN A 5 2.90 -7.57 22.29
C GLN A 5 3.55 -6.55 21.35
N GLU A 6 3.59 -6.86 20.06
CA GLU A 6 4.01 -5.94 19.00
C GLU A 6 2.84 -5.52 18.13
N SER A 7 2.95 -4.36 17.48
CA SER A 7 1.96 -3.81 16.56
C SER A 7 2.65 -2.98 15.47
N PRO A 8 2.13 -2.94 14.24
CA PRO A 8 2.74 -2.22 13.12
C PRO A 8 2.55 -0.69 13.25
N VAL A 9 3.18 -0.10 14.26
CA VAL A 9 3.11 1.33 14.54
C VAL A 9 4.51 1.93 14.54
N TRP A 10 4.66 3.06 13.85
CA TRP A 10 5.89 3.84 13.92
C TRP A 10 5.97 4.59 15.25
N VAL A 11 6.85 4.15 16.13
CA VAL A 11 7.13 4.86 17.39
C VAL A 11 8.06 6.04 17.10
N GLY A 12 7.63 7.27 17.42
CA GLY A 12 8.38 8.50 17.08
C GLY A 12 9.74 8.66 17.78
N GLY A 13 9.95 7.99 18.92
CA GLY A 13 11.21 8.03 19.69
C GLY A 13 11.53 6.68 20.34
N ILE A 14 12.79 6.50 20.75
CA ILE A 14 13.18 5.38 21.61
C ILE A 14 13.32 5.91 23.03
N TYR A 15 12.71 5.22 23.98
CA TYR A 15 12.81 5.56 25.38
C TYR A 15 14.23 5.33 25.87
N GLN A 16 14.86 6.38 26.40
CA GLN A 16 16.20 6.31 26.96
C GLN A 16 16.10 5.92 28.44
N LEU A 17 16.81 4.87 28.85
CA LEU A 17 17.00 4.57 30.26
C LEU A 17 17.87 5.67 30.88
N THR A 18 17.46 6.12 32.05
CA THR A 18 18.24 7.00 32.92
C THR A 18 18.67 6.21 34.15
N GLU A 19 19.58 6.79 34.95
CA GLU A 19 19.98 6.22 36.24
C GLU A 19 18.80 6.08 37.22
N GLU A 20 17.75 6.89 37.04
CA GLU A 20 16.53 6.84 37.83
C GLU A 20 15.54 5.78 37.33
N THR A 21 15.78 5.17 36.16
CA THR A 21 14.85 4.18 35.60
C THR A 21 15.04 2.83 36.28
N PRO A 22 14.01 2.28 36.95
CA PRO A 22 14.16 1.02 37.67
C PRO A 22 14.29 -0.15 36.68
N VAL A 23 15.04 -1.18 37.07
CA VAL A 23 15.24 -2.40 36.26
C VAL A 23 14.11 -3.39 36.52
N LEU A 24 12.93 -3.12 35.96
CA LEU A 24 11.71 -3.92 36.16
C LEU A 24 11.11 -4.39 34.82
N GLY A 25 10.80 -5.69 34.75
CA GLY A 25 10.01 -6.30 33.68
C GLY A 25 8.51 -6.33 34.00
N LYS A 26 7.75 -7.23 33.34
CA LYS A 26 6.30 -7.37 33.56
C LYS A 26 6.01 -7.85 34.98
N GLN A 27 5.24 -7.07 35.72
CA GLN A 27 4.70 -7.45 37.03
C GLN A 27 3.25 -7.92 36.89
N GLU A 28 2.87 -8.91 37.71
CA GLU A 28 1.51 -9.39 37.78
C GLU A 28 0.59 -8.30 38.34
N ASN A 29 -0.60 -8.15 37.76
CA ASN A 29 -1.60 -7.14 38.15
C ASN A 29 -1.15 -5.67 38.05
N VAL A 30 -0.01 -5.39 37.42
CA VAL A 30 0.46 -4.03 37.13
C VAL A 30 0.29 -3.74 35.63
N PRO A 31 -0.33 -2.60 35.24
CA PRO A 31 -0.43 -2.19 33.84
C PRO A 31 0.94 -1.99 33.17
N GLY A 32 1.03 -2.31 31.88
CA GLY A 32 2.27 -2.19 31.10
C GLY A 32 3.24 -3.35 31.28
N ASP A 33 4.35 -3.32 30.55
CA ASP A 33 5.33 -4.41 30.50
C ASP A 33 6.60 -4.14 31.32
N GLY A 34 6.64 -3.02 32.04
CA GLY A 34 7.79 -2.60 32.82
C GLY A 34 8.85 -1.84 32.00
N PRO A 35 9.60 -0.92 32.64
CA PRO A 35 10.58 -0.04 31.98
C PRO A 35 11.67 -0.79 31.21
N SER A 36 12.09 -1.96 31.69
CA SER A 36 13.12 -2.76 31.00
C SER A 36 12.67 -3.33 29.66
N ASN A 37 11.35 -3.41 29.41
CA ASN A 37 10.79 -3.96 28.18
C ASN A 37 10.42 -2.89 27.13
N ILE A 38 10.42 -1.60 27.50
CA ILE A 38 9.93 -0.52 26.63
C ILE A 38 10.75 -0.45 25.32
N GLN A 39 12.08 -0.43 25.41
CA GLN A 39 12.93 -0.30 24.22
C GLN A 39 12.74 -1.47 23.25
N ALA A 40 12.63 -2.70 23.78
CA ALA A 40 12.40 -3.90 22.99
C ALA A 40 11.03 -3.85 22.29
N GLN A 41 9.97 -3.46 22.98
CA GLN A 41 8.63 -3.31 22.39
C GLN A 41 8.60 -2.18 21.34
N GLN A 42 9.29 -1.06 21.58
CA GLN A 42 9.38 0.02 20.60
C GLN A 42 10.12 -0.41 19.33
N LEU A 43 11.19 -1.18 19.47
CA LEU A 43 11.92 -1.75 18.34
C LEU A 43 11.07 -2.78 17.59
N ALA A 44 10.39 -3.68 18.30
CA ALA A 44 9.47 -4.66 17.72
C ALA A 44 8.37 -3.97 16.90
N ASN A 45 7.73 -2.93 17.45
CA ASN A 45 6.69 -2.18 16.76
C ASN A 45 7.19 -1.51 15.46
N ARG A 46 8.35 -0.85 15.52
CA ARG A 46 8.99 -0.26 14.32
C ARG A 46 9.35 -1.32 13.29
N THR A 47 9.86 -2.47 13.73
CA THR A 47 10.25 -3.58 12.85
C THR A 47 9.03 -4.17 12.16
N GLN A 48 7.94 -4.39 12.89
CA GLN A 48 6.67 -4.87 12.33
C GLN A 48 6.04 -3.85 11.39
N TYR A 49 6.11 -2.54 11.70
CA TYR A 49 5.71 -1.47 10.77
C TYR A 49 6.52 -1.53 9.47
N LEU A 50 7.86 -1.60 9.57
CA LEU A 50 8.73 -1.67 8.40
C LEU A 50 8.50 -2.94 7.59
N LYS A 51 8.30 -4.08 8.24
CA LYS A 51 7.95 -5.35 7.59
C LYS A 51 6.67 -5.19 6.78
N VAL A 52 5.60 -4.67 7.38
CA VAL A 52 4.34 -4.39 6.67
C VAL A 52 4.58 -3.45 5.49
N MET A 53 5.36 -2.39 5.65
CA MET A 53 5.68 -1.47 4.56
C MET A 53 6.51 -2.13 3.45
N THR A 54 7.49 -2.96 3.79
CA THR A 54 8.33 -3.70 2.82
C THR A 54 7.54 -4.79 2.09
N GLU A 55 6.70 -5.54 2.81
CA GLU A 55 5.76 -6.50 2.22
C GLU A 55 4.72 -5.80 1.34
N SER A 56 4.27 -4.60 1.71
CA SER A 56 3.41 -3.76 0.86
C SER A 56 4.14 -3.22 -0.38
N ILE A 57 5.46 -3.05 -0.33
CA ILE A 57 6.28 -2.66 -1.49
C ILE A 57 6.47 -3.85 -2.46
N ALA A 58 6.51 -5.09 -1.94
CA ALA A 58 6.56 -6.30 -2.78
C ALA A 58 5.30 -6.45 -3.65
N ASP A 59 4.12 -6.08 -3.13
CA ASP A 59 2.84 -5.99 -3.87
C ASP A 59 2.93 -5.03 -5.10
N GLY A 60 3.84 -4.05 -5.04
CA GLY A 60 4.08 -3.10 -6.12
C GLY A 60 4.93 -3.62 -7.29
N LYS A 61 5.67 -4.74 -7.15
CA LYS A 61 6.60 -5.22 -8.18
C LYS A 61 6.35 -6.64 -8.67
N GLU A 62 5.78 -7.55 -7.88
CA GLU A 62 5.61 -8.95 -8.34
C GLU A 62 4.40 -9.16 -9.27
N TYR A 63 3.34 -8.37 -9.16
CA TYR A 63 2.13 -8.51 -9.99
C TYR A 63 1.80 -7.26 -10.81
N THR A 64 2.82 -6.58 -11.32
CA THR A 64 2.64 -5.46 -12.26
C THR A 64 3.03 -5.90 -13.68
N PHE A 65 2.02 -5.92 -14.55
CA PHE A 65 2.16 -6.33 -15.95
C PHE A 65 1.95 -5.14 -16.89
N TYR A 66 2.39 -5.29 -18.13
CA TYR A 66 2.37 -4.25 -19.15
C TYR A 66 1.68 -4.77 -20.41
N LYS A 67 0.96 -3.88 -21.09
CA LYS A 67 0.37 -4.17 -22.40
C LYS A 67 1.49 -4.41 -23.42
N THR A 68 1.27 -5.37 -24.31
CA THR A 68 2.14 -5.63 -25.47
C THR A 68 1.29 -5.81 -26.72
N GLU A 69 1.90 -5.86 -27.90
CA GLU A 69 1.15 -6.12 -29.14
C GLU A 69 0.40 -7.46 -29.12
N SER A 70 0.98 -8.48 -28.48
CA SER A 70 0.37 -9.80 -28.31
C SER A 70 -0.54 -9.93 -27.09
N ASP A 71 -0.53 -8.95 -26.18
CA ASP A 71 -1.32 -8.91 -24.94
C ASP A 71 -1.78 -7.46 -24.68
N PRO A 72 -2.75 -6.95 -25.49
CA PRO A 72 -3.05 -5.53 -25.56
C PRO A 72 -3.72 -4.96 -24.30
N ASP A 73 -4.25 -5.81 -23.43
CA ASP A 73 -4.79 -5.41 -22.13
C ASP A 73 -3.94 -5.89 -20.95
N GLY A 74 -2.82 -6.60 -21.21
CA GLY A 74 -1.88 -7.12 -20.22
C GLY A 74 -2.44 -8.24 -19.33
N THR A 75 -3.66 -8.72 -19.59
CA THR A 75 -4.34 -9.67 -18.71
C THR A 75 -3.85 -11.10 -18.94
N VAL A 76 -3.35 -11.44 -20.13
CA VAL A 76 -2.81 -12.79 -20.40
C VAL A 76 -1.55 -13.03 -19.57
N SER A 77 -0.61 -12.09 -19.61
CA SER A 77 0.61 -12.12 -18.80
C SER A 77 0.26 -12.03 -17.31
N GLY A 78 -0.73 -11.22 -16.96
CA GLY A 78 -1.23 -11.08 -15.60
C GLY A 78 -1.79 -12.38 -15.03
N ILE A 79 -2.60 -13.11 -15.78
CA ILE A 79 -3.15 -14.41 -15.38
C ILE A 79 -2.03 -15.46 -15.24
N GLN A 80 -1.08 -15.50 -16.17
CA GLN A 80 0.01 -16.48 -16.15
C GLN A 80 0.99 -16.24 -14.99
N GLY A 81 1.27 -14.98 -14.68
CA GLY A 81 2.21 -14.59 -13.62
C GLY A 81 1.61 -14.48 -12.23
N THR A 82 0.30 -14.72 -12.06
CA THR A 82 -0.42 -14.50 -10.79
C THR A 82 -1.21 -15.73 -10.41
N GLU A 83 -1.04 -16.23 -9.19
CA GLU A 83 -1.80 -17.38 -8.70
C GLU A 83 -3.31 -17.12 -8.65
N ASN A 84 -4.11 -18.19 -8.76
CA ASN A 84 -5.56 -18.11 -8.58
C ASN A 84 -5.93 -17.52 -7.20
N GLY A 85 -6.91 -16.63 -7.17
CA GLY A 85 -7.36 -15.93 -5.98
C GLY A 85 -6.50 -14.73 -5.58
N LYS A 86 -5.43 -14.41 -6.34
CA LYS A 86 -4.57 -13.25 -6.11
C LYS A 86 -4.89 -12.12 -7.10
N VAL A 87 -4.54 -10.91 -6.69
CA VAL A 87 -4.75 -9.69 -7.48
C VAL A 87 -3.47 -9.35 -8.21
N PHE A 88 -3.61 -8.91 -9.46
CA PHE A 88 -2.56 -8.27 -10.23
C PHE A 88 -3.01 -6.93 -10.78
N ARG A 89 -2.07 -6.14 -11.31
CA ARG A 89 -2.38 -4.87 -11.96
C ARG A 89 -1.70 -4.75 -13.31
N VAL A 90 -2.34 -4.04 -14.23
CA VAL A 90 -1.79 -3.71 -15.55
C VAL A 90 -1.59 -2.20 -15.68
N ALA A 91 -0.35 -1.80 -15.96
CA ALA A 91 -0.01 -0.41 -16.28
C ALA A 91 -0.67 0.00 -17.61
N GLN A 92 -1.39 1.12 -17.62
CA GLN A 92 -2.19 1.50 -18.79
C GLN A 92 -1.40 2.32 -19.81
N GLY A 93 -0.53 3.21 -19.34
CA GLY A 93 0.31 4.07 -20.17
C GLY A 93 0.33 5.53 -19.68
N PRO A 94 1.33 6.33 -20.06
CA PRO A 94 1.37 7.75 -19.76
C PRO A 94 0.24 8.48 -20.50
N GLY A 95 -0.55 9.28 -19.76
CA GLY A 95 -1.65 10.06 -20.33
C GLY A 95 -3.01 9.37 -20.36
N ASP A 96 -3.10 8.11 -19.96
CA ASP A 96 -4.38 7.42 -19.79
C ASP A 96 -5.17 7.96 -18.59
N ILE A 97 -6.49 7.77 -18.64
CA ILE A 97 -7.40 8.16 -17.56
C ILE A 97 -7.20 7.31 -16.29
N LEU A 98 -6.70 6.08 -16.44
CA LEU A 98 -6.26 5.23 -15.34
C LEU A 98 -4.75 5.01 -15.47
N ALA A 99 -4.02 5.06 -14.35
CA ALA A 99 -2.61 4.68 -14.30
C ALA A 99 -2.46 3.15 -14.26
N PHE A 100 -3.33 2.49 -13.48
CA PHE A 100 -3.39 1.04 -13.33
C PHE A 100 -4.84 0.56 -13.32
N ARG A 101 -5.07 -0.62 -13.90
CA ARG A 101 -6.26 -1.45 -13.64
C ARG A 101 -5.85 -2.62 -12.77
N TYR A 102 -6.69 -2.98 -11.80
CA TYR A 102 -6.47 -4.09 -10.88
C TYR A 102 -7.44 -5.22 -11.20
N TYR A 103 -6.93 -6.44 -11.27
CA TYR A 103 -7.67 -7.64 -11.63
C TYR A 103 -7.48 -8.73 -10.57
N LEU A 104 -8.56 -9.43 -10.20
CA LEU A 104 -8.48 -10.72 -9.52
C LEU A 104 -8.28 -11.83 -10.56
N ASN A 105 -7.26 -12.67 -10.42
CA ASN A 105 -7.20 -13.92 -11.17
C ASN A 105 -8.19 -14.91 -10.55
N ASN A 106 -9.37 -15.07 -11.15
CA ASN A 106 -10.37 -16.05 -10.75
C ASN A 106 -10.32 -17.26 -11.68
N SER A 107 -9.46 -18.21 -11.34
CA SER A 107 -9.30 -19.51 -12.01
C SER A 107 -8.99 -19.38 -13.51
N GLY A 108 -8.05 -18.49 -13.85
CA GLY A 108 -7.67 -18.23 -15.24
C GLY A 108 -8.49 -17.13 -15.91
N VAL A 109 -9.40 -16.47 -15.18
CA VAL A 109 -10.20 -15.34 -15.67
C VAL A 109 -9.80 -14.08 -14.90
N ALA A 110 -9.35 -13.05 -15.61
CA ALA A 110 -9.07 -11.74 -15.02
C ALA A 110 -10.37 -10.96 -14.79
N ILE A 111 -10.72 -10.70 -13.54
CA ILE A 111 -11.89 -9.89 -13.16
C ILE A 111 -11.40 -8.52 -12.72
N GLU A 112 -11.74 -7.44 -13.44
CA GLU A 112 -11.39 -6.07 -13.03
C GLU A 112 -12.15 -5.71 -11.75
N ILE A 113 -11.42 -5.30 -10.70
CA ILE A 113 -12.00 -5.01 -9.37
C ILE A 113 -11.77 -3.57 -8.91
N ALA A 114 -10.77 -2.88 -9.47
CA ALA A 114 -10.47 -1.49 -9.14
C ALA A 114 -9.61 -0.82 -10.24
N GLY A 115 -9.51 0.51 -10.18
CA GLY A 115 -8.61 1.29 -11.02
C GLY A 115 -7.99 2.45 -10.24
N LEU A 116 -6.71 2.75 -10.50
CA LEU A 116 -6.03 3.94 -9.98
C LEU A 116 -6.13 5.06 -11.02
N ILE A 117 -6.60 6.24 -10.60
CA ILE A 117 -6.71 7.42 -11.46
C ILE A 117 -5.33 7.76 -12.06
N GLY A 118 -5.31 7.99 -13.38
CA GLY A 118 -4.15 8.41 -14.15
C GLY A 118 -4.12 9.90 -14.45
N GLN A 119 -2.96 10.40 -14.88
CA GLN A 119 -2.76 11.81 -15.23
C GLN A 119 -3.74 12.30 -16.31
N GLY A 120 -4.17 11.44 -17.24
CA GLY A 120 -5.14 11.79 -18.27
C GLY A 120 -6.48 12.26 -17.70
N SER A 121 -6.92 11.72 -16.56
CA SER A 121 -8.14 12.14 -15.88
C SER A 121 -8.04 13.57 -15.33
N ILE A 122 -6.86 13.96 -14.86
CA ILE A 122 -6.59 15.30 -14.34
C ILE A 122 -6.55 16.29 -15.50
N SER A 123 -5.80 15.99 -16.56
CA SER A 123 -5.70 16.84 -17.74
C SER A 123 -7.05 17.04 -18.47
N ASN A 124 -7.85 15.98 -18.59
CA ASN A 124 -9.19 16.08 -19.18
C ASN A 124 -10.15 16.92 -18.34
N SER A 125 -10.08 16.80 -17.00
CA SER A 125 -10.90 17.62 -16.10
C SER A 125 -10.54 19.11 -16.17
N ILE A 126 -9.25 19.43 -16.29
CA ILE A 126 -8.77 20.82 -16.46
C ILE A 126 -9.22 21.39 -17.82
N ARG A 127 -9.12 20.61 -18.90
CA ARG A 127 -9.58 21.01 -20.25
C ARG A 127 -11.10 21.21 -20.30
N GLY A 128 -11.87 20.37 -19.60
CA GLY A 128 -13.32 20.52 -19.47
C GLY A 128 -13.72 21.82 -18.76
N LYS A 129 -13.04 22.18 -17.67
CA LYS A 129 -13.31 23.44 -16.96
C LYS A 129 -12.97 24.68 -17.76
N LEU A 130 -11.88 24.66 -18.56
CA LEU A 130 -11.51 25.79 -19.43
C LEU A 130 -12.53 26.04 -20.56
N ARG A 131 -13.23 24.99 -21.02
CA ARG A 131 -14.32 25.13 -22.02
C ARG A 131 -15.59 25.72 -21.44
N LEU A 132 -15.87 25.51 -20.16
CA LEU A 132 -17.05 26.05 -19.47
C LEU A 132 -16.88 27.54 -19.05
N SER A 133 -15.68 28.09 -19.18
CA SER A 133 -15.38 29.51 -18.91
C SER A 133 -15.26 30.37 -20.17
N GLY A 134 -15.57 29.83 -21.36
CA GLY A 134 -15.66 30.63 -22.59
C GLY A 134 -16.92 31.51 -22.59
N PRO A 135 -16.87 32.75 -23.10
CA PRO A 135 -18.05 33.59 -23.15
C PRO A 135 -19.11 32.94 -24.06
N GLN A 136 -20.30 32.69 -23.51
CA GLN A 136 -21.49 32.38 -24.28
C GLN A 136 -21.80 33.62 -25.13
N LEU A 137 -21.56 33.57 -26.44
CA LEU A 137 -21.98 34.63 -27.34
C LEU A 137 -23.52 34.71 -27.30
N PRO A 138 -24.11 35.87 -27.00
CA PRO A 138 -25.55 36.04 -27.10
C PRO A 138 -25.96 35.95 -28.58
N ILE A 139 -27.11 35.30 -28.80
CA ILE A 139 -27.76 35.08 -30.10
C ILE A 139 -28.32 36.39 -30.63
#